data_AF-A0A920MMW5-F1
#
_entry.id   AF-A0A920MMW5-F1
#
_cell.length_a   1.000
_cell.length_b   1.000
_cell.length_c   1.000
_cell.angle_alpha   90.00
_cell.angle_beta   90.00
_cell.angle_gamma   90.00
#
_symmetry.space_group_name_H-M   'P 1'
#
loop_
_entity.id
_entity.type
_entity.pdbx_description
1 polymer ?
#
loop_
_entity_poly.entity_id
_entity_poly.type
_entity_poly.pdbx_seq_one_letter_code
_entity_poly.pdbx_strand_id
1 'polypeptide(L)'
;MIEDIILNLNTISKIEQYDKLLVNYGTLYIDPYSKLRGLRRKIQGHNRYDVLKFVSSTIRLAINYGNSILHRFRYIPDLTLDDLDSLQKDELMLLYKTLLECRSGLSELCSTYEDDKNVLSSIEIIETCIENFIDECNNIGLRNSFFKEQKNPMEETISF
;
A
#
# COMPACT_ATOMS: atom_id res chain seq x y z
N MET A 1 -12.71 -8.53 -1.29
CA MET A 1 -12.13 -8.16 0.03
C MET A 1 -10.67 -7.79 -0.10
N ILE A 2 -9.74 -8.72 -0.41
CA ILE A 2 -8.35 -8.34 -0.68
C ILE A 2 -8.22 -7.54 -1.99
N GLU A 3 -8.98 -7.89 -3.02
CA GLU A 3 -9.01 -7.17 -4.31
C GLU A 3 -9.33 -5.68 -4.14
N ASP A 4 -10.32 -5.34 -3.30
CA ASP A 4 -10.69 -3.95 -3.01
C ASP A 4 -9.59 -3.20 -2.26
N ILE A 5 -8.89 -3.89 -1.35
CA ILE A 5 -7.72 -3.34 -0.65
C ILE A 5 -6.61 -3.05 -1.66
N ILE A 6 -6.25 -4.03 -2.49
CA ILE A 6 -5.21 -3.91 -3.51
C ILE A 6 -5.56 -2.82 -4.52
N LEU A 7 -6.82 -2.69 -4.95
CA LEU A 7 -7.27 -1.62 -5.82
C LEU A 7 -6.98 -0.25 -5.19
N ASN A 8 -7.37 -0.05 -3.94
CA ASN A 8 -7.16 1.22 -3.24
C ASN A 8 -5.66 1.51 -3.00
N LEU A 9 -4.86 0.50 -2.64
CA LEU A 9 -3.41 0.66 -2.50
C LEU A 9 -2.75 1.01 -3.84
N ASN A 10 -3.17 0.37 -4.94
CA ASN A 10 -2.70 0.71 -6.29
C ASN A 10 -3.09 2.14 -6.72
N THR A 11 -4.23 2.65 -6.25
CA THR A 11 -4.56 4.07 -6.46
C THR A 11 -3.59 4.96 -5.70
N ILE A 12 -3.26 4.60 -4.45
CA ILE A 12 -2.31 5.37 -3.63
C ILE A 12 -0.92 5.36 -4.27
N SER A 13 -0.42 4.23 -4.75
CA SER A 13 0.91 4.13 -5.36
C SER A 13 1.09 4.95 -6.65
N LYS A 14 -0.01 5.35 -7.29
CA LYS A 14 -0.03 6.11 -8.56
C LYS A 14 -0.24 7.61 -8.37
N ILE A 15 -0.28 8.11 -7.14
CA ILE A 15 -0.40 9.56 -6.89
C ILE A 15 0.83 10.25 -7.47
N GLU A 16 0.61 11.26 -8.31
CA GLU A 16 1.66 12.12 -8.85
C GLU A 16 1.70 13.46 -8.12
N GLN A 17 2.72 14.27 -8.41
CA GLN A 17 2.87 15.60 -7.83
C GLN A 17 1.62 16.46 -8.09
N TYR A 18 1.15 17.16 -7.05
CA TYR A 18 -0.05 18.00 -7.05
C TYR A 18 -1.38 17.25 -7.10
N ASP A 19 -1.39 15.93 -7.24
CA ASP A 19 -2.60 15.12 -7.17
C ASP A 19 -3.16 15.10 -5.75
N LYS A 20 -4.49 15.03 -5.68
CA LYS A 20 -5.20 14.79 -4.43
C LYS A 20 -5.98 13.50 -4.56
N LEU A 21 -6.54 13.05 -3.45
CA LEU A 21 -7.41 11.89 -3.44
C LEU A 21 -8.86 12.28 -3.17
N LEU A 22 -9.78 11.47 -3.68
CA LEU A 22 -11.20 11.47 -3.37
C LEU A 22 -11.62 10.06 -2.98
N VAL A 23 -12.65 9.98 -2.14
CA VAL A 23 -13.29 8.72 -1.79
C VAL A 23 -14.69 8.75 -2.37
N ASN A 24 -15.04 7.76 -3.19
CA ASN A 24 -16.39 7.57 -3.69
C ASN A 24 -16.79 6.10 -3.53
N TYR A 25 -17.91 5.86 -2.85
CA TYR A 25 -18.44 4.51 -2.58
C TYR A 25 -17.42 3.48 -2.06
N GLY A 26 -16.49 3.89 -1.20
CA GLY A 26 -15.47 2.98 -0.64
C GLY A 26 -14.27 2.72 -1.56
N THR A 27 -14.10 3.52 -2.60
CA THR A 27 -12.95 3.45 -3.52
C THR A 27 -12.25 4.79 -3.60
N LEU A 28 -10.92 4.74 -3.62
CA LEU A 28 -10.03 5.87 -3.83
C LEU A 28 -9.94 6.18 -5.32
N TYR A 29 -9.97 7.48 -5.62
CA TYR A 29 -9.74 8.02 -6.95
C TYR A 29 -8.72 9.15 -6.88
N ILE A 30 -7.86 9.22 -7.90
CA ILE A 30 -6.98 10.36 -8.12
C ILE A 30 -7.84 11.55 -8.56
N ASP A 31 -7.63 12.67 -7.89
CA ASP A 31 -8.21 13.98 -8.16
C ASP A 31 -7.14 14.89 -8.75
N PRO A 32 -6.94 14.81 -10.08
CA PRO A 32 -5.86 15.50 -10.73
C PRO A 32 -6.00 17.01 -10.58
N TYR A 33 -4.88 17.70 -10.66
CA TYR A 33 -4.88 19.15 -10.56
C TYR A 33 -5.80 19.79 -11.61
N SER A 34 -6.68 20.68 -11.17
CA SER A 34 -7.44 21.56 -12.04
C SER A 34 -7.77 22.87 -11.34
N LYS A 35 -7.92 23.95 -12.11
CA LYS A 35 -8.26 25.29 -11.59
C LYS A 35 -9.55 25.32 -10.77
N LEU A 36 -10.50 24.45 -11.10
CA LEU A 36 -11.81 24.37 -10.44
C LEU A 36 -11.89 23.29 -9.35
N ARG A 37 -10.79 22.58 -9.07
CA ARG A 37 -10.75 21.45 -8.11
C ARG A 37 -11.29 21.84 -6.74
N GLY A 38 -10.89 23.00 -6.22
CA GLY A 38 -11.34 23.49 -4.92
C GLY A 38 -12.87 23.68 -4.86
N LEU A 39 -13.46 24.26 -5.90
CA LEU A 39 -14.90 24.45 -5.99
C LEU A 39 -15.64 23.12 -6.12
N ARG A 40 -15.18 22.22 -7.00
CA ARG A 40 -15.75 20.87 -7.17
C ARG A 40 -15.77 20.11 -5.84
N ARG A 41 -14.64 20.07 -5.14
CA ARG A 41 -14.52 19.40 -3.84
C ARG A 41 -15.45 20.00 -2.79
N LYS A 42 -15.58 21.34 -2.76
CA LYS A 42 -16.50 22.03 -1.85
C LYS A 42 -17.96 21.65 -2.11
N ILE A 43 -18.38 21.63 -3.39
CA ILE A 43 -19.76 21.24 -3.78
C ILE A 43 -20.04 19.78 -3.41
N GLN A 44 -19.07 18.89 -3.62
CA GLN A 44 -19.22 17.47 -3.34
C GLN A 44 -18.93 17.10 -1.87
N GLY A 45 -18.58 18.05 -1.01
CA GLY A 45 -18.28 17.81 0.41
C GLY A 45 -16.98 17.02 0.67
N HIS A 46 -16.10 16.88 -0.32
CA HIS A 46 -14.86 16.12 -0.18
C HIS A 46 -13.78 16.90 0.59
N ASN A 47 -13.66 16.61 1.89
CA ASN A 47 -12.58 17.12 2.71
C ASN A 47 -11.37 16.16 2.72
N ARG A 48 -10.18 16.71 2.97
CA ARG A 48 -8.92 15.95 2.94
C ARG A 48 -8.74 15.03 4.16
N TYR A 49 -9.32 15.37 5.30
CA TYR A 49 -9.16 14.60 6.53
C TYR A 49 -9.90 13.26 6.47
N ASP A 50 -11.12 13.24 5.93
CA ASP A 50 -11.88 12.00 5.72
C ASP A 50 -11.21 11.09 4.69
N VAL A 51 -10.63 11.69 3.64
CA VAL A 51 -9.86 10.96 2.65
C VAL A 51 -8.62 10.32 3.27
N LEU A 52 -7.86 11.06 4.09
CA LEU A 52 -6.70 10.49 4.80
C LEU A 52 -7.09 9.44 5.83
N LYS A 53 -8.22 9.62 6.51
CA LYS A 53 -8.77 8.60 7.41
C LYS A 53 -9.07 7.31 6.63
N PHE A 54 -9.65 7.42 5.44
CA PHE A 54 -9.90 6.28 4.57
C PHE A 54 -8.60 5.62 4.08
N VAL A 55 -7.59 6.40 3.67
CA VAL A 55 -6.25 5.89 3.33
C VAL A 55 -5.65 5.13 4.51
N SER A 56 -5.67 5.71 5.71
CA SER A 56 -5.16 5.05 6.92
C SER A 56 -5.90 3.75 7.21
N SER A 57 -7.23 3.73 7.11
CA SER A 57 -8.03 2.53 7.30
C SER A 57 -7.71 1.45 6.26
N THR A 58 -7.54 1.82 4.98
CA THR A 58 -7.17 0.89 3.90
C THR A 58 -5.82 0.24 4.19
N ILE A 59 -4.81 1.04 4.54
CA ILE A 59 -3.46 0.54 4.83
C ILE A 59 -3.46 -0.33 6.09
N ARG A 60 -4.18 0.06 7.14
CA ARG A 60 -4.33 -0.77 8.35
C ARG A 60 -5.04 -2.08 8.06
N LEU A 61 -6.06 -2.10 7.19
CA LEU A 61 -6.73 -3.33 6.77
C LEU A 61 -5.77 -4.25 6.00
N ALA A 62 -4.97 -3.69 5.08
CA ALA A 62 -3.95 -4.42 4.35
C ALA A 62 -2.92 -5.07 5.29
N ILE A 63 -2.39 -4.28 6.24
CA ILE A 63 -1.41 -4.73 7.23
C ILE A 63 -2.03 -5.79 8.14
N ASN A 64 -3.26 -5.59 8.61
CA ASN A 64 -3.95 -6.58 9.44
C ASN A 64 -4.16 -7.90 8.71
N TYR A 65 -4.51 -7.85 7.42
CA TYR A 65 -4.63 -9.04 6.58
C TYR A 65 -3.28 -9.75 6.45
N GLY A 66 -2.21 -9.02 6.07
CA GLY A 66 -0.86 -9.57 5.99
C GLY A 66 -0.42 -10.19 7.32
N ASN A 67 -0.63 -9.49 8.43
CA ASN A 67 -0.31 -9.99 9.77
C ASN A 67 -1.10 -11.25 10.15
N SER A 68 -2.30 -11.45 9.62
CA SER A 68 -3.05 -12.68 9.84
C SER A 68 -2.39 -13.89 9.16
N ILE A 69 -1.79 -13.70 7.98
CA ILE A 69 -0.95 -14.70 7.30
C ILE A 69 0.33 -14.93 8.11
N LEU A 70 0.97 -13.84 8.54
CA LEU A 70 2.23 -13.90 9.28
C LEU A 70 2.09 -14.46 10.70
N HIS A 71 0.88 -14.53 11.25
CA HIS A 71 0.64 -14.91 12.63
C HIS A 71 1.32 -16.23 13.00
N ARG A 72 1.35 -17.20 12.09
CA ARG A 72 1.97 -18.53 12.32
C ARG A 72 3.47 -18.46 12.56
N PHE A 73 4.19 -17.53 11.92
CA PHE A 73 5.64 -17.35 12.06
C PHE A 73 6.05 -16.88 13.46
N ARG A 74 5.14 -16.29 14.22
CA ARG A 74 5.43 -15.78 15.57
C ARG A 74 5.49 -16.89 16.63
N TYR A 75 4.90 -18.06 16.35
CA TYR A 75 4.71 -19.12 17.34
C TYR A 75 5.34 -20.46 16.95
N ILE A 76 5.70 -20.64 15.69
CA ILE A 76 6.30 -21.88 15.18
C ILE A 76 7.78 -21.59 14.86
N PRO A 77 8.72 -22.06 15.70
CA PRO A 77 10.14 -22.00 15.38
C PRO A 77 10.40 -22.70 14.05
N ASP A 78 11.31 -22.15 13.24
CA ASP A 78 11.73 -22.70 11.94
C ASP A 78 10.68 -22.68 10.82
N LEU A 79 9.51 -22.04 11.01
CA LEU A 79 8.57 -21.82 9.91
C LEU A 79 9.18 -20.90 8.85
N THR A 80 9.19 -21.36 7.61
CA THR A 80 9.71 -20.63 6.44
C THR A 80 8.59 -20.22 5.50
N LEU A 81 8.90 -19.34 4.54
CA LEU A 81 7.92 -18.93 3.52
C LEU A 81 7.45 -20.08 2.63
N ASP A 82 8.24 -21.15 2.51
CA ASP A 82 7.88 -22.32 1.71
C ASP A 82 6.85 -23.22 2.43
N ASP A 83 6.61 -22.99 3.72
CA ASP A 83 5.56 -23.65 4.50
C ASP A 83 4.18 -22.96 4.38
N LEU A 84 4.13 -21.81 3.71
CA LEU A 84 2.86 -21.18 3.33
C LEU A 84 2.25 -21.88 2.12
N ASP A 85 0.92 -21.95 2.08
CA ASP A 85 0.26 -22.32 0.83
C ASP A 85 0.50 -21.26 -0.25
N SER A 86 0.42 -21.67 -1.51
CA SER A 86 0.77 -20.80 -2.64
C SER A 86 -0.06 -19.52 -2.68
N LEU A 87 -1.35 -19.62 -2.36
CA LEU A 87 -2.26 -18.47 -2.36
C LEU A 87 -1.85 -17.44 -1.31
N GLN A 88 -1.58 -17.90 -0.08
CA GLN A 88 -1.11 -17.03 1.00
C GLN A 88 0.23 -16.36 0.68
N LYS A 89 1.15 -17.11 0.06
CA LYS A 89 2.44 -16.58 -0.37
C LYS A 89 2.27 -15.48 -1.42
N ASP A 90 1.44 -15.73 -2.45
CA ASP A 90 1.17 -14.79 -3.52
C ASP A 90 0.48 -13.51 -3.00
N GLU A 91 -0.53 -13.66 -2.14
CA GLU A 91 -1.24 -12.52 -1.53
C GLU A 91 -0.33 -11.68 -0.63
N LEU A 92 0.51 -12.34 0.18
CA LEU A 92 1.48 -11.66 1.03
C LEU A 92 2.52 -10.90 0.20
N MET A 93 3.01 -11.51 -0.89
CA MET A 93 3.93 -10.88 -1.82
C MET A 93 3.31 -9.68 -2.54
N LEU A 94 2.06 -9.82 -2.97
CA LEU A 94 1.31 -8.73 -3.60
C LEU A 94 1.13 -7.57 -2.62
N LEU A 95 0.72 -7.84 -1.39
CA LEU A 95 0.58 -6.81 -0.35
C LEU A 95 1.92 -6.13 -0.04
N TYR A 96 3.00 -6.91 0.14
CA TYR A 96 4.33 -6.39 0.37
C TYR A 96 4.76 -5.44 -0.74
N LYS A 97 4.61 -5.85 -2.00
CA LYS A 97 4.95 -5.03 -3.17
C LYS A 97 4.13 -3.75 -3.19
N THR A 98 2.80 -3.85 -3.11
CA THR A 98 1.94 -2.67 -3.27
C THR A 98 2.11 -1.70 -2.10
N LEU A 99 2.31 -2.18 -0.87
CA LEU A 99 2.61 -1.31 0.28
C LEU A 99 3.96 -0.62 0.15
N LEU A 100 4.98 -1.28 -0.42
CA LEU A 100 6.26 -0.66 -0.74
C LEU A 100 6.08 0.50 -1.74
N GLU A 101 5.29 0.27 -2.79
CA GLU A 101 5.00 1.27 -3.83
C GLU A 101 4.14 2.45 -3.30
N CYS A 102 3.24 2.21 -2.34
CA CYS A 102 2.45 3.26 -1.69
C CYS A 102 3.31 4.36 -1.09
N ARG A 103 4.53 4.07 -0.63
CA ARG A 103 5.43 5.08 -0.04
C ARG A 103 5.74 6.21 -1.02
N SER A 104 5.90 5.89 -2.31
CA SER A 104 6.13 6.91 -3.35
C SER A 104 4.93 7.84 -3.46
N GLY A 105 3.72 7.29 -3.55
CA GLY A 105 2.51 8.11 -3.67
C GLY A 105 2.17 8.91 -2.40
N LEU A 106 2.49 8.38 -1.21
CA LEU A 106 2.38 9.13 0.05
C LEU A 106 3.36 10.30 0.11
N SER A 107 4.58 10.14 -0.41
CA SER A 107 5.55 11.23 -0.55
C SER A 107 5.05 12.34 -1.48
N GLU A 108 4.43 12.00 -2.61
CA GLU A 108 3.80 12.99 -3.50
C GLU A 108 2.61 13.71 -2.83
N LEU A 109 1.86 12.98 -1.99
CA LEU A 109 0.78 13.57 -1.21
C LEU A 109 1.31 14.54 -0.15
N CYS A 110 2.44 14.24 0.50
CA CYS A 110 3.14 15.18 1.39
C CYS A 110 3.54 16.46 0.66
N SER A 111 4.15 16.34 -0.52
CA SER A 111 4.49 17.50 -1.37
C SER A 111 3.26 18.34 -1.74
N THR A 112 2.13 17.68 -2.01
CA THR A 112 0.88 18.36 -2.36
C THR A 112 0.22 19.09 -1.17
N TYR A 113 0.50 18.67 0.05
CA TYR A 113 -0.04 19.24 1.29
C TYR A 113 1.05 19.85 2.18
N GLU A 114 2.12 20.39 1.59
CA GLU A 114 3.31 20.90 2.28
C GLU A 114 3.00 21.90 3.42
N ASP A 115 1.92 22.66 3.30
CA ASP A 115 1.50 23.66 4.31
C ASP A 115 0.57 23.12 5.41
N ASP A 116 0.08 21.87 5.31
CA ASP A 116 -0.88 21.30 6.25
C ASP A 116 -0.23 20.29 7.21
N LYS A 117 0.26 20.79 8.34
CA LYS A 117 0.94 19.99 9.36
C LYS A 117 0.14 18.78 9.87
N ASN A 118 -1.18 18.88 9.94
CA ASN A 118 -2.02 17.78 10.42
C ASN A 118 -2.10 16.65 9.38
N VAL A 119 -2.17 17.02 8.10
CA VAL A 119 -2.10 16.07 6.99
C VAL A 119 -0.74 15.39 6.97
N LEU A 120 0.34 16.17 7.05
CA LEU A 120 1.71 15.64 7.05
C LEU A 120 1.94 14.64 8.19
N SER A 121 1.57 15.00 9.42
CA SER A 121 1.67 14.10 10.58
C SER A 121 0.83 12.83 10.40
N SER A 122 -0.34 12.92 9.77
CA SER A 122 -1.17 11.74 9.49
C SER A 122 -0.52 10.80 8.48
N ILE A 123 0.15 11.35 7.45
CA ILE A 123 0.87 10.56 6.44
C ILE A 123 2.09 9.89 7.08
N GLU A 124 2.86 10.60 7.90
CA GLU A 124 4.03 10.03 8.61
C GLU A 124 3.64 8.82 9.47
N ILE A 125 2.51 8.88 10.19
CA ILE A 125 1.99 7.75 10.97
C ILE A 125 1.66 6.55 10.06
N ILE A 126 1.09 6.81 8.88
CA ILE A 126 0.76 5.79 7.90
C ILE A 126 2.04 5.14 7.35
N GLU A 127 3.03 5.95 6.97
CA GLU A 127 4.34 5.47 6.48
C GLU A 127 5.04 4.61 7.52
N THR A 128 5.05 5.05 8.79
CA THR A 128 5.62 4.27 9.90
C THR A 128 4.95 2.90 10.04
N CYS A 129 3.62 2.82 9.85
CA CYS A 129 2.90 1.56 9.88
C CYS A 129 3.31 0.63 8.72
N ILE A 130 3.49 1.19 7.53
CA ILE A 130 3.99 0.43 6.36
C ILE A 130 5.40 -0.09 6.65
N GLU A 131 6.30 0.77 7.12
CA GLU A 131 7.70 0.40 7.39
C GLU A 131 7.80 -0.75 8.39
N ASN A 132 7.08 -0.68 9.51
CA ASN A 132 7.05 -1.77 10.49
C ASN A 132 6.60 -3.10 9.88
N PHE A 133 5.56 -3.08 9.04
CA PHE A 133 5.08 -4.29 8.37
C PHE A 133 6.09 -4.85 7.35
N ILE A 134 6.74 -3.96 6.59
CA ILE A 134 7.79 -4.35 5.64
C ILE A 134 8.97 -4.99 6.38
N ASP A 135 9.35 -4.45 7.54
CA ASP A 135 10.40 -5.03 8.38
C ASP A 135 10.02 -6.42 8.91
N GLU A 136 8.79 -6.60 9.37
CA GLU A 136 8.27 -7.94 9.74
C GLU A 136 8.36 -8.94 8.57
N CYS A 137 7.96 -8.52 7.37
CA CYS A 137 8.08 -9.34 6.16
C CYS A 137 9.54 -9.65 5.80
N ASN A 138 10.45 -8.69 5.97
CA ASN A 138 11.86 -8.88 5.68
C ASN A 138 12.51 -9.88 6.64
N ASN A 139 12.11 -9.86 7.92
CA ASN A 139 12.64 -10.75 8.96
C ASN A 139 12.32 -12.23 8.69
N ILE A 140 11.23 -12.53 7.99
CA ILE A 140 10.89 -13.90 7.57
C ILE A 140 11.45 -14.25 6.18
N GLY A 141 12.24 -13.36 5.57
CA GLY A 141 12.91 -13.59 4.30
C GLY A 141 12.11 -13.22 3.04
N LEU A 142 10.99 -12.49 3.16
CA LEU A 142 10.11 -12.19 2.01
C LEU A 142 10.82 -11.38 0.93
N ARG A 143 11.67 -10.43 1.34
CA ARG A 143 12.54 -9.66 0.45
C ARG A 143 13.38 -10.56 -0.48
N ASN A 144 13.95 -11.63 0.07
CA ASN A 144 14.81 -12.53 -0.68
C ASN A 144 13.99 -13.35 -1.70
N SER A 145 12.78 -13.79 -1.32
CA SER A 145 11.85 -14.45 -2.24
C SER A 145 11.44 -13.52 -3.39
N PHE A 146 11.06 -12.28 -3.05
CA PHE A 146 10.64 -11.26 -4.01
C PHE A 146 11.71 -10.97 -5.08
N PHE A 147 12.97 -10.76 -4.69
CA PHE A 147 14.04 -10.50 -5.65
C PHE A 147 14.49 -11.74 -6.44
N LYS A 148 14.28 -12.95 -5.92
CA LYS A 148 14.51 -14.18 -6.70
C LYS A 148 13.49 -14.31 -7.83
N GLU A 149 12.21 -14.07 -7.54
CA GLU A 149 11.15 -14.15 -8.55
C GLU A 149 11.30 -13.11 -9.65
N GLN A 150 11.74 -11.88 -9.33
CA GLN A 150 12.01 -10.86 -10.36
C GLN A 150 13.18 -11.21 -11.29
N LYS A 151 14.12 -12.07 -10.85
CA LYS A 151 15.25 -12.53 -11.66
C LYS A 151 14.92 -13.73 -12.54
N ASN A 152 13.84 -14.45 -12.25
CA ASN A 152 13.46 -15.70 -12.92
C ASN A 152 12.54 -15.62 -14.17
N PRO A 153 12.13 -14.47 -14.76
CA PRO A 153 11.20 -14.51 -15.90
C PRO A 153 11.86 -14.86 -17.26
N MET A 154 13.16 -15.17 -17.34
CA MET A 154 13.87 -15.41 -18.62
C MET A 154 14.60 -16.75 -18.77
N GLU A 155 14.63 -17.63 -17.75
CA GLU A 155 15.39 -18.89 -17.87
C GLU A 155 14.57 -20.11 -18.36
N GLU A 156 13.27 -19.98 -18.61
CA GLU A 156 12.43 -21.11 -19.08
C GLU A 156 12.20 -21.18 -20.61
N THR A 157 12.84 -20.33 -21.43
CA THR A 157 12.63 -20.31 -22.90
C THR A 157 13.83 -20.70 -23.75
N ILE A 158 14.76 -21.53 -23.25
CA ILE A 158 15.72 -22.20 -24.14
C ILE A 158 15.95 -23.64 -23.66
N SER A 159 15.11 -24.56 -24.13
CA SER A 159 15.59 -25.91 -24.47
C SER A 159 15.64 -26.01 -26.00
N PHE A 160 16.85 -26.26 -26.52
CA PHE A 160 17.06 -26.80 -27.86
C PHE A 160 17.25 -28.31 -27.74
#